data_AF-A0ABD3P6I3-F1
#
_entry.id   AF-A0ABD3P6I3-F1
#
_cell.length_a   1.000
_cell.length_b   1.000
_cell.length_c   1.000
_cell.angle_alpha   90.00
_cell.angle_beta   90.00
_cell.angle_gamma   90.00
#
_symmetry.space_group_name_H-M   'P 1'
#
loop_
_entity.id
_entity.type
_entity.pdbx_description
1 polymer ?
#
loop_
_entity_poly.entity_id
_entity_poly.type
_entity_poly.pdbx_seq_one_letter_code
_entity_poly.pdbx_strand_id
1 'polypeptide(L)'
;MKRVKSRSLEYGIASSRGARLKRNARRAWFMYTSFLASASLLAMGLLSTLIQMQSSLLCMNYASATSTDDLPGNCPRDPTPETHYIPAQDDPKYNMTQSQLANFTFQSLYEHLNCYPHAINQSKPLYTPAMYQHMKDKYTELTGQTLPIQSNDNSTFHISTSEHAGRGVFASRNISKGEILPFDSTCSVVFFDDGLLWKTYVVSLPREMGCDVMEWTWTQHVYVEGNVRLCLSIGEGDSFLNDADLDEDVNIAPTNGTSMKFYAVRDIRMGEELIYDYEVFEPSEYERFGLGRL
;
A
#
# COMPACT_ATOMS: atom_id res chain seq x y z
N MET A 1 39.24 -17.03 -44.17
CA MET A 1 39.35 -18.06 -43.10
C MET A 1 39.67 -17.39 -41.77
N LYS A 2 38.68 -17.23 -40.88
CA LYS A 2 38.87 -16.89 -39.46
C LYS A 2 37.86 -17.74 -38.66
N ARG A 3 38.39 -18.51 -37.70
CA ARG A 3 37.66 -19.45 -36.82
C ARG A 3 36.72 -18.69 -35.89
N VAL A 4 35.44 -19.04 -35.94
CA VAL A 4 34.44 -18.71 -34.91
C VAL A 4 34.57 -19.75 -33.80
N LYS A 5 34.80 -19.30 -32.55
CA LYS A 5 34.69 -20.14 -31.34
C LYS A 5 33.28 -19.96 -30.78
N SER A 6 32.49 -21.03 -30.81
CA SER A 6 31.26 -21.14 -30.03
C SER A 6 31.62 -21.31 -28.54
N ARG A 7 30.90 -20.61 -27.67
CA ARG A 7 30.83 -20.92 -26.23
C ARG A 7 29.38 -21.26 -25.92
N SER A 8 29.22 -22.46 -25.37
CA SER A 8 28.00 -23.09 -24.92
C SER A 8 27.41 -22.41 -23.69
N LEU A 9 26.08 -22.27 -23.67
CA LEU A 9 25.26 -22.02 -22.50
C LEU A 9 25.17 -23.29 -21.66
N GLU A 10 25.65 -23.26 -20.42
CA GLU A 10 25.18 -24.11 -19.32
C GLU A 10 25.46 -23.38 -18.01
N TYR A 11 24.43 -22.84 -17.33
CA TYR A 11 24.35 -22.45 -15.90
C TYR A 11 22.99 -21.73 -15.74
N GLY A 12 22.06 -22.03 -14.83
CA GLY A 12 21.98 -23.07 -13.82
C GLY A 12 20.52 -23.16 -13.32
N ILE A 13 19.95 -24.36 -13.33
CA ILE A 13 18.66 -24.69 -12.70
C ILE A 13 18.99 -25.23 -11.31
N ALA A 14 19.34 -24.36 -10.37
CA ALA A 14 19.57 -24.72 -8.97
C ALA A 14 19.43 -23.50 -8.06
N SER A 15 18.20 -23.05 -7.77
CA SER A 15 17.97 -22.04 -6.72
C SER A 15 16.60 -22.09 -6.02
N SER A 16 15.56 -22.69 -6.60
CA SER A 16 14.21 -22.62 -6.01
C SER A 16 13.94 -23.53 -4.80
N ARG A 17 14.77 -24.56 -4.56
CA ARG A 17 14.58 -25.48 -3.40
C ARG A 17 15.17 -24.95 -2.08
N GLY A 18 16.15 -24.04 -2.12
CA GLY A 18 16.79 -23.49 -0.93
C GLY A 18 15.91 -22.47 -0.19
N ALA A 19 15.20 -21.61 -0.93
CA ALA A 19 14.35 -20.56 -0.36
C ALA A 19 13.11 -21.12 0.38
N ARG A 20 12.55 -22.24 -0.09
CA ARG A 20 11.37 -22.89 0.53
C ARG A 20 11.71 -23.62 1.85
N LEU A 21 12.94 -24.11 2.00
CA LEU A 21 13.41 -24.75 3.25
C LEU A 21 13.69 -23.73 4.36
N LYS A 22 14.18 -22.53 4.02
CA LYS A 22 14.40 -21.44 4.99
C LYS A 22 13.08 -20.88 5.55
N ARG A 23 12.03 -20.76 4.73
CA ARG A 23 10.68 -20.34 5.15
C ARG A 23 10.04 -21.29 6.18
N ASN A 24 10.20 -22.60 6.01
CA ASN A 24 9.66 -23.59 6.94
C ASN A 24 10.43 -23.65 8.28
N ALA A 25 11.75 -23.39 8.26
CA ALA A 25 12.55 -23.33 9.48
C ALA A 25 12.24 -22.11 10.35
N ARG A 26 11.95 -20.94 9.75
CA ARG A 26 11.51 -19.74 10.48
C ARG A 26 10.14 -19.95 11.16
N ARG A 27 9.19 -20.62 10.49
CA ARG A 27 7.87 -20.97 11.09
C ARG A 27 7.98 -21.96 12.26
N ALA A 28 8.88 -22.94 12.19
CA ALA A 28 9.12 -23.88 13.29
C ALA A 28 9.80 -23.20 14.49
N TRP A 29 10.73 -22.27 14.25
CA TRP A 29 11.39 -21.51 15.31
C TRP A 29 10.44 -20.54 16.03
N PHE A 30 9.55 -19.85 15.29
CA PHE A 30 8.53 -18.97 15.85
C PHE A 30 7.48 -19.71 16.71
N MET A 31 7.10 -20.93 16.33
CA MET A 31 6.22 -21.77 17.17
C MET A 31 6.91 -22.21 18.47
N TYR A 32 8.21 -22.48 18.45
CA TYR A 32 8.96 -22.90 19.63
C TYR A 32 9.21 -21.76 20.64
N THR A 33 9.45 -20.54 20.16
CA THR A 33 9.62 -19.35 21.02
C THR A 33 8.28 -18.87 21.61
N SER A 34 7.17 -19.03 20.88
CA SER A 34 5.83 -18.70 21.37
C SER A 34 5.38 -19.61 22.53
N PHE A 35 5.79 -20.88 22.52
CA PHE A 35 5.52 -21.81 23.63
C PHE A 35 6.30 -21.45 24.91
N LEU A 36 7.50 -20.90 24.78
CA LEU A 36 8.32 -20.45 25.93
C LEU A 36 7.88 -19.08 26.47
N ALA A 37 7.36 -18.18 25.63
CA ALA A 37 6.79 -16.91 26.06
C ALA A 37 5.46 -17.09 26.85
N SER A 38 4.68 -18.10 26.50
CA SER A 38 3.42 -18.45 27.18
C SER A 38 3.61 -18.85 28.65
N ALA A 39 4.76 -19.46 28.99
CA ALA A 39 5.09 -19.84 30.36
C ALA A 39 5.54 -18.64 31.23
N SER A 40 6.02 -17.56 30.61
CA SER A 40 6.47 -16.35 31.33
C SER A 40 5.34 -15.34 31.58
N LEU A 41 4.30 -15.33 30.74
CA LEU A 41 3.14 -14.44 30.87
C LEU A 41 2.23 -14.79 32.07
N LEU A 42 2.20 -16.05 32.51
CA LEU A 42 1.49 -16.46 33.73
C LEU A 42 2.16 -15.94 35.01
N ALA A 43 3.48 -15.70 35.00
CA ALA A 43 4.20 -15.14 36.13
C ALA A 43 4.11 -13.59 36.21
N MET A 44 3.94 -12.90 35.07
CA MET A 44 3.78 -11.44 35.05
C MET A 44 2.33 -10.98 35.28
N GLY A 45 1.33 -11.81 34.99
CA GLY A 45 -0.08 -11.50 35.23
C GLY A 45 -0.44 -11.23 36.70
N LEU A 46 0.28 -11.82 37.64
CA LEU A 46 0.05 -11.61 39.09
C LEU A 46 0.72 -10.33 39.63
N LEU A 47 1.70 -9.75 38.92
CA LEU A 47 2.32 -8.47 39.30
C LEU A 47 1.55 -7.26 38.75
N SER A 48 0.90 -7.41 37.58
CA SER A 48 0.17 -6.31 36.92
C SER A 48 -1.09 -5.88 37.68
N THR A 49 -1.84 -6.83 38.26
CA THR A 49 -3.06 -6.51 39.03
C THR A 49 -2.77 -5.73 40.33
N LEU A 50 -1.55 -5.81 40.86
CA LEU A 50 -1.13 -5.05 42.04
C LEU A 50 -0.70 -3.61 41.72
N ILE A 51 -0.20 -3.35 40.51
CA ILE A 51 0.17 -2.01 40.05
C ILE A 51 -1.06 -1.22 39.57
N GLN A 52 -2.04 -1.91 38.97
CA GLN A 52 -3.22 -1.27 38.40
C GLN A 52 -4.19 -0.70 39.45
N MET A 53 -4.14 -1.14 40.71
CA MET A 53 -4.93 -0.52 41.79
C MET A 53 -4.34 0.77 42.36
N GLN A 54 -3.05 1.08 42.12
CA GLN A 54 -2.45 2.35 42.58
C GLN A 54 -2.57 3.49 41.55
N SER A 55 -2.69 3.18 40.26
CA SER A 55 -2.79 4.19 39.19
C SER A 55 -4.19 4.81 39.03
N SER A 56 -5.25 4.11 39.47
CA SER A 56 -6.64 4.60 39.35
C SER A 56 -6.98 5.79 40.27
N LEU A 57 -6.11 6.13 41.23
CA LEU A 57 -6.29 7.29 42.11
C LEU A 57 -5.60 8.57 41.59
N LEU A 58 -4.79 8.50 40.52
CA LEU A 58 -4.02 9.63 39.99
C LEU A 58 -4.54 10.22 38.67
N CYS A 59 -5.48 9.55 37.98
CA CYS A 59 -5.93 9.96 36.64
C CYS A 59 -7.23 10.81 36.59
N MET A 60 -7.80 11.26 37.71
CA MET A 60 -9.02 12.09 37.67
C MET A 60 -8.80 13.61 37.48
N ASN A 61 -7.57 14.08 37.20
CA ASN A 61 -7.29 15.52 37.11
C ASN A 61 -6.69 16.04 35.78
N TYR A 62 -6.72 15.28 34.69
CA TYR A 62 -6.21 15.76 33.39
C TYR A 62 -7.15 15.39 32.25
N ALA A 63 -8.22 16.18 32.10
CA ALA A 63 -9.09 16.14 30.92
C ALA A 63 -9.38 17.58 30.45
N SER A 64 -8.41 18.19 29.76
CA SER A 64 -8.64 19.33 28.86
C SER A 64 -7.39 19.63 28.06
N ALA A 65 -7.31 19.06 26.86
CA ALA A 65 -6.62 19.59 25.67
C ALA A 65 -6.62 18.49 24.59
N THR A 66 -7.67 18.44 23.77
CA THR A 66 -7.60 17.79 22.46
C THR A 66 -6.95 18.78 21.49
N SER A 67 -5.68 18.56 21.13
CA SER A 67 -5.02 19.24 20.02
C SER A 67 -5.55 18.66 18.71
N THR A 68 -6.00 19.54 17.82
CA THR A 68 -6.55 19.24 16.50
C THR A 68 -5.55 19.59 15.39
N ASP A 69 -4.24 19.55 15.66
CA ASP A 69 -3.23 20.20 14.80
C ASP A 69 -2.60 19.32 13.71
N ASP A 70 -3.11 18.10 13.44
CA ASP A 70 -2.55 17.20 12.40
C ASP A 70 -3.43 17.08 11.13
N LEU A 71 -4.30 18.05 10.83
CA LEU A 71 -5.04 18.07 9.55
C LEU A 71 -4.36 19.03 8.55
N PRO A 72 -3.84 18.55 7.40
CA PRO A 72 -3.08 19.37 6.46
C PRO A 72 -3.94 20.41 5.75
N GLY A 73 -3.40 21.65 5.69
CA GLY A 73 -4.08 22.87 5.30
C GLY A 73 -4.23 23.16 3.79
N ASN A 74 -5.06 24.16 3.51
CA ASN A 74 -5.52 24.62 2.20
C ASN A 74 -4.40 25.09 1.25
N CYS A 75 -4.54 24.78 -0.04
CA CYS A 75 -3.63 25.22 -1.12
C CYS A 75 -4.37 25.79 -2.36
N PRO A 76 -3.72 26.67 -3.16
CA PRO A 76 -4.35 27.40 -4.27
C PRO A 76 -4.46 26.58 -5.56
N ARG A 77 -5.40 26.96 -6.43
CA ARG A 77 -5.68 26.30 -7.73
C ARG A 77 -4.86 26.91 -8.86
N ASP A 78 -4.46 26.08 -9.83
CA ASP A 78 -4.05 26.50 -11.18
C ASP A 78 -4.82 25.65 -12.21
N PRO A 79 -5.24 26.18 -13.37
CA PRO A 79 -6.04 25.44 -14.34
C PRO A 79 -5.18 24.66 -15.34
N THR A 80 -5.43 23.36 -15.50
CA THR A 80 -4.76 22.49 -16.48
C THR A 80 -5.61 22.25 -17.75
N PRO A 81 -4.97 21.90 -18.89
CA PRO A 81 -5.65 21.75 -20.18
C PRO A 81 -6.35 20.40 -20.34
N GLU A 82 -7.49 20.39 -21.03
CA GLU A 82 -8.32 19.21 -21.32
C GLU A 82 -7.61 18.22 -22.26
N THR A 83 -7.42 16.98 -21.82
CA THR A 83 -7.09 15.84 -22.70
C THR A 83 -8.30 14.93 -22.87
N HIS A 84 -8.58 14.53 -24.11
CA HIS A 84 -9.70 13.64 -24.46
C HIS A 84 -9.52 12.24 -23.86
N TYR A 85 -10.22 12.00 -22.76
CA TYR A 85 -10.44 10.71 -22.14
C TYR A 85 -11.72 10.08 -22.71
N ILE A 86 -11.68 8.82 -23.13
CA ILE A 86 -12.86 8.08 -23.61
C ILE A 86 -13.38 7.22 -22.44
N PRO A 87 -14.49 7.59 -21.79
CA PRO A 87 -15.03 6.81 -20.68
C PRO A 87 -15.55 5.45 -21.20
N ALA A 88 -15.14 4.37 -20.56
CA ALA A 88 -15.58 3.00 -20.85
C ALA A 88 -16.97 2.67 -20.23
N GLN A 89 -17.86 3.65 -20.10
CA GLN A 89 -19.07 3.54 -19.27
C GLN A 89 -20.25 2.80 -19.92
N ASP A 90 -20.19 2.43 -21.20
CA ASP A 90 -21.37 1.87 -21.89
C ASP A 90 -21.45 0.33 -21.90
N ASP A 91 -20.56 -0.39 -21.19
CA ASP A 91 -20.66 -1.85 -21.11
C ASP A 91 -21.65 -2.26 -20.00
N PRO A 92 -22.77 -2.95 -20.33
CA PRO A 92 -23.81 -3.33 -19.38
C PRO A 92 -23.30 -4.13 -18.17
N LYS A 93 -22.14 -4.78 -18.27
CA LYS A 93 -21.55 -5.54 -17.16
C LYS A 93 -21.12 -4.66 -15.98
N TYR A 94 -21.07 -3.34 -16.15
CA TYR A 94 -20.76 -2.39 -15.07
C TYR A 94 -22.00 -1.77 -14.42
N ASN A 95 -23.21 -2.06 -14.93
CA ASN A 95 -24.46 -1.60 -14.34
C ASN A 95 -24.91 -2.54 -13.21
N MET A 96 -24.23 -2.44 -12.06
CA MET A 96 -24.61 -3.15 -10.85
C MET A 96 -25.44 -2.28 -9.93
N THR A 97 -26.51 -2.85 -9.37
CA THR A 97 -27.22 -2.22 -8.25
C THR A 97 -26.38 -2.27 -6.98
N GLN A 98 -26.61 -1.33 -6.06
CA GLN A 98 -25.96 -1.32 -4.73
C GLN A 98 -26.17 -2.65 -3.97
N SER A 99 -27.36 -3.27 -4.11
CA SER A 99 -27.66 -4.57 -3.50
C SER A 99 -26.82 -5.71 -4.10
N GLN A 100 -26.62 -5.72 -5.41
CA GLN A 100 -25.72 -6.68 -6.06
C GLN A 100 -24.30 -6.47 -5.56
N LEU A 101 -23.82 -5.22 -5.56
CA LEU A 101 -22.46 -4.86 -5.17
C LEU A 101 -22.15 -5.20 -3.71
N ALA A 102 -23.13 -5.05 -2.81
CA ALA A 102 -23.01 -5.43 -1.40
C ALA A 102 -22.60 -6.90 -1.20
N ASN A 103 -23.02 -7.79 -2.10
CA ASN A 103 -22.72 -9.23 -1.99
C ASN A 103 -21.35 -9.63 -2.56
N PHE A 104 -20.64 -8.74 -3.25
CA PHE A 104 -19.31 -9.02 -3.76
C PHE A 104 -18.27 -9.01 -2.64
N THR A 105 -17.48 -10.09 -2.56
CA THR A 105 -16.16 -10.11 -1.93
C THR A 105 -15.12 -9.45 -2.85
N PHE A 106 -13.94 -9.15 -2.34
CA PHE A 106 -12.81 -8.65 -3.14
C PHE A 106 -12.54 -9.58 -4.33
N GLN A 107 -12.36 -10.88 -4.08
CA GLN A 107 -12.07 -11.89 -5.10
C GLN A 107 -13.17 -11.93 -6.18
N SER A 108 -14.44 -11.96 -5.78
CA SER A 108 -15.54 -12.01 -6.76
C SER A 108 -15.63 -10.72 -7.60
N LEU A 109 -15.30 -9.56 -7.03
CA LEU A 109 -15.30 -8.30 -7.78
C LEU A 109 -14.14 -8.28 -8.77
N TYR A 110 -13.00 -8.79 -8.35
CA TYR A 110 -11.79 -8.92 -9.16
C TYR A 110 -12.01 -9.81 -10.39
N GLU A 111 -12.69 -10.95 -10.19
CA GLU A 111 -13.11 -11.86 -11.25
C GLU A 111 -14.14 -11.21 -12.18
N HIS A 112 -15.15 -10.53 -11.62
CA HIS A 112 -16.19 -9.85 -12.40
C HIS A 112 -15.65 -8.75 -13.30
N LEU A 113 -14.68 -7.97 -12.80
CA LEU A 113 -13.99 -6.95 -13.59
C LEU A 113 -12.92 -7.54 -14.53
N ASN A 114 -12.69 -8.86 -14.48
CA ASN A 114 -11.67 -9.56 -15.26
C ASN A 114 -10.28 -8.91 -15.07
N CYS A 115 -9.87 -8.73 -13.82
CA CYS A 115 -8.63 -8.02 -13.49
C CYS A 115 -7.36 -8.87 -13.70
N TYR A 116 -7.44 -10.20 -13.70
CA TYR A 116 -6.25 -11.07 -13.85
C TYR A 116 -5.40 -10.77 -15.11
N PRO A 117 -5.98 -10.69 -16.33
CA PRO A 117 -5.18 -10.36 -17.51
C PRO A 117 -4.57 -8.96 -17.46
N HIS A 118 -5.25 -8.02 -16.79
CA HIS A 118 -4.71 -6.68 -16.55
C HIS A 118 -3.53 -6.74 -15.59
N ALA A 119 -3.68 -7.36 -14.41
CA ALA A 119 -2.63 -7.43 -13.39
C ALA A 119 -1.30 -8.02 -13.88
N ILE A 120 -1.35 -9.09 -14.67
CA ILE A 120 -0.13 -9.72 -15.21
C ILE A 120 0.52 -8.94 -16.37
N ASN A 121 -0.16 -7.93 -16.92
CA ASN A 121 0.39 -7.11 -17.99
C ASN A 121 1.44 -6.13 -17.44
N GLN A 122 2.71 -6.40 -17.69
CA GLN A 122 3.83 -5.55 -17.27
C GLN A 122 4.07 -4.34 -18.20
N SER A 123 3.34 -4.26 -19.32
CA SER A 123 3.44 -3.18 -20.31
C SER A 123 2.36 -2.10 -20.14
N LYS A 124 1.75 -2.00 -18.95
CA LYS A 124 0.74 -0.97 -18.66
C LYS A 124 1.36 0.42 -18.80
N PRO A 125 0.64 1.40 -19.39
CA PRO A 125 1.11 2.77 -19.43
C PRO A 125 1.21 3.36 -18.01
N LEU A 126 2.07 4.36 -17.87
CA LEU A 126 2.07 5.23 -16.70
C LEU A 126 0.79 6.09 -16.68
N TYR A 127 0.31 6.38 -15.47
CA TYR A 127 -0.86 7.23 -15.31
C TYR A 127 -0.51 8.66 -15.68
N THR A 128 -1.40 9.30 -16.43
CA THR A 128 -1.30 10.73 -16.73
C THR A 128 -1.85 11.55 -15.57
N PRO A 129 -1.49 12.84 -15.44
CA PRO A 129 -2.10 13.73 -14.45
C PRO A 129 -3.64 13.73 -14.50
N ALA A 130 -4.21 13.67 -15.70
CA ALA A 130 -5.67 13.59 -15.89
C ALA A 130 -6.28 12.30 -15.32
N MET A 131 -5.57 11.18 -15.39
CA MET A 131 -6.01 9.91 -14.82
C MET A 131 -6.02 9.96 -13.28
N TYR A 132 -4.97 10.51 -12.66
CA TYR A 132 -4.96 10.73 -11.20
C TYR A 132 -6.05 11.71 -10.78
N GLN A 133 -6.24 12.80 -11.52
CA GLN A 133 -7.30 13.76 -11.22
C GLN A 133 -8.68 13.09 -11.30
N HIS A 134 -8.91 12.23 -12.29
CA HIS A 134 -10.16 11.47 -12.38
C HIS A 134 -10.41 10.57 -11.16
N MET A 135 -9.39 9.86 -10.68
CA MET A 135 -9.49 9.06 -9.45
C MET A 135 -9.84 9.92 -8.23
N LYS A 136 -9.19 11.07 -8.10
CA LYS A 136 -9.41 12.04 -7.00
C LYS A 136 -10.80 12.67 -7.06
N ASP A 137 -11.25 13.04 -8.26
CA ASP A 137 -12.58 13.61 -8.48
C ASP A 137 -13.68 12.60 -8.12
N LYS A 138 -13.53 11.35 -8.55
CA LYS A 138 -14.49 10.28 -8.22
C LYS A 138 -14.53 9.97 -6.74
N TYR A 139 -13.39 10.03 -6.06
CA TYR A 139 -13.34 9.86 -4.62
C TYR A 139 -14.07 11.02 -3.93
N THR A 140 -13.79 12.26 -4.34
CA THR A 140 -14.44 13.47 -3.81
C THR A 140 -15.95 13.46 -4.06
N GLU A 141 -16.39 13.04 -5.25
CA GLU A 141 -17.81 12.91 -5.62
C GLU A 141 -18.57 11.96 -4.69
N LEU A 142 -17.99 10.79 -4.39
CA LEU A 142 -18.65 9.77 -3.57
C LEU A 142 -18.60 10.04 -2.07
N THR A 143 -17.51 10.65 -1.59
CA THR A 143 -17.27 10.85 -0.14
C THR A 143 -17.60 12.26 0.35
N GLY A 144 -17.64 13.23 -0.56
CA GLY A 144 -17.66 14.66 -0.21
C GLY A 144 -16.32 15.19 0.36
N GLN A 145 -15.30 14.34 0.49
CA GLN A 145 -13.99 14.74 1.02
C GLN A 145 -13.13 15.34 -0.08
N THR A 146 -12.73 16.59 0.09
CA THR A 146 -11.75 17.24 -0.80
C THR A 146 -10.34 16.77 -0.46
N LEU A 147 -9.59 16.35 -1.47
CA LEU A 147 -8.21 15.95 -1.33
C LEU A 147 -7.24 17.13 -1.43
N PRO A 148 -6.12 17.12 -0.70
CA PRO A 148 -5.11 18.15 -0.83
C PRO A 148 -4.56 18.18 -2.26
N ILE A 149 -4.32 19.38 -2.78
CA ILE A 149 -3.58 19.56 -4.03
C ILE A 149 -2.10 19.29 -3.72
N GLN A 150 -1.47 18.36 -4.43
CA GLN A 150 -0.03 18.10 -4.29
C GLN A 150 0.74 19.35 -4.70
N SER A 151 1.65 19.82 -3.84
CA SER A 151 2.63 20.83 -4.25
C SER A 151 3.62 20.18 -5.22
N ASN A 152 4.00 20.90 -6.27
CA ASN A 152 5.02 20.49 -7.26
C ASN A 152 6.44 20.41 -6.67
N ASP A 153 6.59 19.97 -5.42
CA ASP A 153 7.88 20.01 -4.74
C ASP A 153 8.83 18.95 -5.29
N ASN A 154 10.08 19.38 -5.33
CA ASN A 154 11.18 18.87 -6.14
C ASN A 154 11.34 17.35 -5.98
N SER A 155 11.04 16.62 -7.06
CA SER A 155 10.69 15.20 -7.02
C SER A 155 11.86 14.33 -6.53
N THR A 156 11.84 13.96 -5.24
CA THR A 156 12.85 13.03 -4.67
C THR A 156 12.82 11.67 -5.39
N PHE A 157 11.69 11.35 -6.02
CA PHE A 157 11.47 10.17 -6.81
C PHE A 157 10.70 10.48 -8.11
N HIS A 158 10.74 9.56 -9.06
CA HIS A 158 9.93 9.60 -10.28
C HIS A 158 9.39 8.20 -10.58
N ILE A 159 8.31 8.13 -11.36
CA ILE A 159 7.72 6.85 -11.78
C ILE A 159 8.32 6.47 -13.13
N SER A 160 8.72 5.22 -13.30
CA SER A 160 9.23 4.67 -14.55
C SER A 160 8.83 3.20 -14.71
N THR A 161 9.21 2.60 -15.84
CA THR A 161 9.02 1.16 -16.07
C THR A 161 10.04 0.38 -15.25
N SER A 162 9.57 -0.61 -14.48
CA SER A 162 10.41 -1.58 -13.78
C SER A 162 10.62 -2.82 -14.64
N GLU A 163 11.85 -3.35 -14.68
CA GLU A 163 12.18 -4.56 -15.43
C GLU A 163 11.50 -5.82 -14.86
N HIS A 164 11.08 -5.78 -13.59
CA HIS A 164 10.54 -6.94 -12.87
C HIS A 164 9.06 -6.80 -12.54
N ALA A 165 8.60 -5.59 -12.23
CA ALA A 165 7.25 -5.32 -11.74
C ALA A 165 6.43 -4.38 -12.65
N GLY A 166 6.95 -4.09 -13.86
CA GLY A 166 6.24 -3.31 -14.88
C GLY A 166 6.30 -1.81 -14.61
N ARG A 167 5.77 -1.33 -13.50
CA ARG A 167 5.82 0.10 -13.09
C ARG A 167 6.45 0.18 -11.70
N GLY A 168 7.30 1.17 -11.48
CA GLY A 168 8.04 1.33 -10.23
C GLY A 168 8.36 2.78 -9.89
N VAL A 169 8.74 3.02 -8.64
CA VAL A 169 9.23 4.32 -8.15
C VAL A 169 10.74 4.29 -8.09
N PHE A 170 11.40 5.31 -8.64
CA PHE A 170 12.85 5.37 -8.73
C PHE A 170 13.39 6.65 -8.10
N ALA A 171 14.53 6.56 -7.42
CA ALA A 171 15.18 7.71 -6.81
C ALA A 171 15.65 8.72 -7.89
N SER A 172 15.23 9.98 -7.78
CA SER A 172 15.67 11.05 -8.71
C SER A 172 17.03 11.64 -8.34
N ARG A 173 17.58 11.26 -7.17
CA ARG A 173 18.89 11.65 -6.66
C ARG A 173 19.43 10.58 -5.73
N ASN A 174 20.67 10.74 -5.26
CA ASN A 174 21.16 9.94 -4.14
C ASN A 174 20.37 10.29 -2.87
N ILE A 175 20.03 9.26 -2.09
CA ILE A 175 19.30 9.36 -0.82
C ILE A 175 20.19 8.73 0.24
N SER A 176 20.39 9.44 1.34
CA SER A 176 21.25 8.96 2.43
C SER A 176 20.50 7.96 3.30
N LYS A 177 21.21 6.98 3.87
CA LYS A 177 20.64 6.11 4.91
C LYS A 177 20.01 6.94 6.03
N GLY A 178 18.79 6.58 6.42
CA GLY A 178 18.01 7.23 7.48
C GLY A 178 17.25 8.48 7.03
N GLU A 179 17.41 8.91 5.78
CA GLU A 179 16.68 10.04 5.24
C GLU A 179 15.18 9.72 5.11
N ILE A 180 14.32 10.65 5.55
CA ILE A 180 12.87 10.53 5.44
C ILE A 180 12.43 10.80 4.01
N LEU A 181 11.62 9.90 3.47
CA LEU A 181 11.06 10.00 2.13
C LEU A 181 9.71 10.72 2.18
N PRO A 182 9.47 11.70 1.30
CA PRO A 182 8.30 12.57 1.37
C PRO A 182 7.00 11.92 0.82
N PHE A 183 6.80 10.61 0.99
CA PHE A 183 5.55 9.93 0.59
C PHE A 183 4.34 10.31 1.45
N ASP A 184 4.54 10.88 2.64
CA ASP A 184 3.44 11.43 3.45
C ASP A 184 2.97 12.79 2.93
N SER A 185 3.89 13.57 2.35
CA SER A 185 3.59 14.88 1.76
C SER A 185 2.80 14.79 0.47
N THR A 186 2.75 13.62 -0.17
CA THR A 186 2.00 13.42 -1.42
C THR A 186 0.49 13.40 -1.19
N CYS A 187 0.00 13.34 0.06
CA CYS A 187 -1.45 13.28 0.36
C CYS A 187 -2.19 12.26 -0.52
N SER A 188 -1.50 11.18 -0.83
CA SER A 188 -1.83 10.21 -1.86
C SER A 188 -2.71 9.09 -1.35
N VAL A 189 -2.78 8.92 -0.03
CA VAL A 189 -3.53 7.86 0.62
C VAL A 189 -4.89 8.36 1.05
N VAL A 190 -5.93 7.66 0.61
CA VAL A 190 -7.31 7.86 1.06
C VAL A 190 -7.79 6.65 1.85
N PHE A 191 -8.87 6.86 2.62
CA PHE A 191 -9.40 5.85 3.53
C PHE A 191 -10.88 5.61 3.24
N PHE A 192 -11.28 4.35 3.30
CA PHE A 192 -12.67 3.94 3.27
C PHE A 192 -13.04 3.31 4.60
N ASP A 193 -14.13 3.78 5.18
CA ASP A 193 -14.69 3.22 6.42
C ASP A 193 -15.66 2.06 6.15
N ASP A 194 -16.09 1.92 4.90
CA ASP A 194 -17.10 0.96 4.46
C ASP A 194 -16.68 0.34 3.12
N GLY A 195 -16.76 -0.99 3.05
CA GLY A 195 -16.41 -1.71 1.83
C GLY A 195 -17.44 -1.53 0.72
N LEU A 196 -18.70 -1.21 1.01
CA LEU A 196 -19.68 -0.92 -0.06
C LEU A 196 -19.33 0.40 -0.77
N LEU A 197 -18.92 1.44 -0.02
CA LEU A 197 -18.40 2.67 -0.59
C LEU A 197 -17.13 2.45 -1.43
N TRP A 198 -16.18 1.65 -0.94
CA TRP A 198 -14.98 1.27 -1.73
C TRP A 198 -15.35 0.51 -3.01
N LYS A 199 -16.24 -0.48 -2.95
CA LYS A 199 -16.71 -1.20 -4.13
C LYS A 199 -17.38 -0.24 -5.13
N THR A 200 -18.19 0.70 -4.63
CA THR A 200 -18.84 1.72 -5.46
C THR A 200 -17.81 2.59 -6.16
N TYR A 201 -16.73 2.96 -5.46
CA TYR A 201 -15.61 3.69 -6.04
C TYR A 201 -14.91 2.89 -7.15
N VAL A 202 -14.53 1.64 -6.89
CA VAL A 202 -13.87 0.76 -7.88
C VAL A 202 -14.67 0.65 -9.18
N VAL A 203 -16.00 0.42 -9.09
CA VAL A 203 -16.85 0.24 -10.27
C VAL A 203 -17.24 1.55 -10.96
N SER A 204 -16.99 2.70 -10.32
CA SER A 204 -17.22 4.02 -10.91
C SER A 204 -16.11 4.48 -11.85
N LEU A 205 -14.95 3.82 -11.79
CA LEU A 205 -13.78 4.06 -12.63
C LEU A 205 -13.82 3.19 -13.89
N PRO A 206 -13.07 3.53 -14.97
CA PRO A 206 -12.86 2.57 -16.05
C PRO A 206 -12.25 1.30 -15.51
N ARG A 207 -12.64 0.17 -16.12
CA ARG A 207 -12.21 -1.17 -15.71
C ARG A 207 -10.74 -1.28 -15.31
N GLU A 208 -9.83 -0.82 -16.17
CA GLU A 208 -8.38 -0.96 -15.95
C GLU A 208 -7.90 -0.15 -14.74
N MET A 209 -8.49 1.02 -14.53
CA MET A 209 -8.22 1.86 -13.36
C MET A 209 -8.85 1.27 -12.09
N GLY A 210 -10.07 0.74 -12.18
CA GLY A 210 -10.69 0.00 -11.08
C GLY A 210 -9.83 -1.22 -10.67
N CYS A 211 -9.31 -1.97 -11.64
CA CYS A 211 -8.41 -3.09 -11.37
C CYS A 211 -7.09 -2.66 -10.72
N ASP A 212 -6.47 -1.57 -11.20
CA ASP A 212 -5.27 -1.03 -10.55
C ASP A 212 -5.57 -0.54 -9.11
N VAL A 213 -6.69 0.16 -8.89
CA VAL A 213 -7.14 0.57 -7.54
C VAL A 213 -7.31 -0.63 -6.60
N MET A 214 -7.83 -1.76 -7.09
CA MET A 214 -7.93 -2.97 -6.29
C MET A 214 -6.56 -3.49 -5.85
N GLU A 215 -5.57 -3.51 -6.74
CA GLU A 215 -4.18 -3.91 -6.43
C GLU A 215 -3.48 -2.93 -5.48
N TRP A 216 -3.84 -1.64 -5.52
CA TRP A 216 -3.29 -0.60 -4.66
C TRP A 216 -4.04 -0.42 -3.34
N THR A 217 -5.05 -1.25 -3.07
CA THR A 217 -5.83 -1.20 -1.83
C THR A 217 -5.24 -2.18 -0.81
N TRP A 218 -5.01 -1.72 0.41
CA TRP A 218 -4.60 -2.57 1.54
C TRP A 218 -5.39 -2.25 2.81
N THR A 219 -5.26 -3.06 3.85
CA THR A 219 -5.76 -2.73 5.18
C THR A 219 -4.60 -2.45 6.12
N GLN A 220 -4.74 -1.46 6.99
CA GLN A 220 -3.68 -1.12 7.95
C GLN A 220 -4.24 -0.52 9.23
N HIS A 221 -3.56 -0.80 10.35
CA HIS A 221 -3.75 -0.06 11.60
C HIS A 221 -3.21 1.38 11.44
N VAL A 222 -4.07 2.38 11.53
CA VAL A 222 -3.67 3.79 11.44
C VAL A 222 -3.75 4.47 12.80
N TYR A 223 -2.73 5.27 13.12
CA TYR A 223 -2.55 6.02 14.39
C TYR A 223 -2.34 5.16 15.64
N VAL A 224 -3.17 4.14 15.86
CA VAL A 224 -3.16 3.24 17.02
C VAL A 224 -3.55 1.82 16.63
N GLU A 225 -3.05 0.84 17.37
CA GLU A 225 -3.43 -0.56 17.21
C GLU A 225 -4.95 -0.74 17.37
N GLY A 226 -5.55 -1.61 16.56
CA GLY A 226 -7.00 -1.83 16.47
C GLY A 226 -7.78 -0.87 15.57
N ASN A 227 -7.26 0.32 15.26
CA ASN A 227 -7.90 1.29 14.36
C ASN A 227 -7.58 0.97 12.89
N VAL A 228 -8.19 -0.08 12.36
CA VAL A 228 -7.93 -0.54 10.99
C VAL A 228 -8.74 0.24 9.99
N ARG A 229 -8.11 0.66 8.89
CA ARG A 229 -8.74 1.31 7.74
C ARG A 229 -8.47 0.52 6.47
N LEU A 230 -9.39 0.66 5.51
CA LEU A 230 -9.16 0.27 4.12
C LEU A 230 -8.48 1.44 3.42
N CYS A 231 -7.20 1.28 3.15
CA CYS A 231 -6.32 2.29 2.60
C CYS A 231 -6.19 2.12 1.08
N LEU A 232 -6.09 3.23 0.36
CA LEU A 232 -5.84 3.23 -1.07
C LEU A 232 -4.89 4.37 -1.41
N SER A 233 -3.84 4.07 -2.17
CA SER A 233 -3.01 5.09 -2.79
C SER A 233 -3.58 5.52 -4.15
N ILE A 234 -3.95 6.79 -4.28
CA ILE A 234 -4.45 7.45 -5.50
C ILE A 234 -3.57 8.63 -5.94
N GLY A 235 -2.38 8.78 -5.35
CA GLY A 235 -1.43 9.84 -5.71
C GLY A 235 -0.31 9.37 -6.62
N GLU A 236 0.47 10.35 -7.06
CA GLU A 236 1.65 10.13 -7.88
C GLU A 236 2.79 9.56 -7.03
N GLY A 237 3.11 8.28 -7.24
CA GLY A 237 4.34 7.68 -6.72
C GLY A 237 4.10 6.43 -5.89
N ASP A 238 3.63 6.59 -4.66
CA ASP A 238 3.48 5.52 -3.66
C ASP A 238 2.64 4.32 -4.11
N SER A 239 1.65 4.53 -4.99
CA SER A 239 0.88 3.47 -5.66
C SER A 239 1.73 2.51 -6.53
N PHE A 240 2.97 2.87 -6.85
CA PHE A 240 3.91 2.07 -7.65
C PHE A 240 5.12 1.59 -6.85
N LEU A 241 5.12 1.74 -5.52
CA LEU A 241 6.15 1.11 -4.69
C LEU A 241 5.96 -0.40 -4.75
N ASN A 242 6.99 -1.13 -5.18
CA ASN A 242 6.92 -2.58 -5.31
C ASN A 242 7.36 -3.31 -4.04
N ASP A 243 6.90 -4.55 -3.92
CA ASP A 243 7.29 -5.48 -2.87
C ASP A 243 8.72 -6.01 -3.08
N ALA A 244 9.43 -6.27 -1.99
CA ALA A 244 10.74 -6.88 -2.04
C ALA A 244 10.62 -8.41 -2.07
N ASP A 245 11.12 -9.04 -3.14
CA ASP A 245 11.17 -10.51 -3.24
C ASP A 245 11.97 -11.17 -2.10
N LEU A 246 12.98 -10.45 -1.58
CA LEU A 246 13.88 -10.88 -0.51
C LEU A 246 14.10 -9.75 0.50
N ASP A 247 14.22 -10.10 1.79
CA ASP A 247 14.55 -9.17 2.88
C ASP A 247 15.79 -8.29 2.57
N GLU A 248 16.73 -8.77 1.74
CA GLU A 248 17.97 -8.08 1.38
C GLU A 248 17.81 -7.02 0.27
N ASP A 249 16.71 -7.05 -0.48
CA ASP A 249 16.41 -6.09 -1.54
C ASP A 249 15.72 -4.82 -1.01
N VAL A 250 15.12 -4.91 0.19
CA VAL A 250 14.47 -3.80 0.89
C VAL A 250 15.45 -2.63 1.03
N ASN A 251 15.06 -1.46 0.48
CA ASN A 251 15.87 -0.25 0.58
C ASN A 251 15.14 0.94 1.20
N ILE A 252 13.83 0.83 1.41
CA ILE A 252 13.04 1.74 2.23
C ILE A 252 12.18 0.96 3.24
N ALA A 253 11.81 1.58 4.35
CA ALA A 253 10.90 0.98 5.33
C ALA A 253 10.02 2.05 5.97
N PRO A 254 8.79 1.70 6.42
CA PRO A 254 8.00 2.63 7.22
C PRO A 254 8.65 2.88 8.58
N THR A 255 8.45 4.06 9.14
CA THR A 255 9.03 4.41 10.46
C THR A 255 8.47 3.56 11.60
N ASN A 256 7.27 2.99 11.43
CA ASN A 256 6.67 1.94 12.25
C ASN A 256 5.48 1.29 11.49
N GLY A 257 4.91 0.20 12.00
CA GLY A 257 3.82 -0.53 11.33
C GLY A 257 2.50 0.24 11.15
N THR A 258 2.34 1.41 11.78
CA THR A 258 1.16 2.27 11.64
C THR A 258 1.42 3.55 10.83
N SER A 259 2.64 3.72 10.35
CA SER A 259 3.11 4.96 9.72
C SER A 259 3.20 4.80 8.21
N MET A 260 2.73 5.83 7.51
CA MET A 260 2.95 6.01 6.06
C MET A 260 4.23 6.81 5.76
N LYS A 261 5.00 7.20 6.78
CA LYS A 261 6.30 7.85 6.59
C LYS A 261 7.35 6.78 6.37
N PHE A 262 8.08 6.87 5.26
CA PHE A 262 9.17 5.95 4.95
C PHE A 262 10.53 6.60 5.19
N TYR A 263 11.54 5.77 5.41
CA TYR A 263 12.93 6.18 5.44
C TYR A 263 13.81 5.20 4.67
N ALA A 264 14.95 5.66 4.18
CA ALA A 264 15.92 4.80 3.50
C ALA A 264 16.69 3.93 4.51
N VAL A 265 16.67 2.60 4.36
CA VAL A 265 17.37 1.69 5.31
C VAL A 265 18.87 1.58 5.02
N ARG A 266 19.29 2.03 3.84
CA ARG A 266 20.67 2.13 3.34
C ARG A 266 20.81 3.35 2.44
N ASP A 267 22.03 3.66 2.01
CA ASP A 267 22.23 4.64 0.94
C ASP A 267 21.62 4.10 -0.36
N ILE A 268 20.88 4.95 -1.08
CA ILE A 268 20.21 4.63 -2.34
C ILE A 268 20.78 5.53 -3.43
N ARG A 269 21.24 4.96 -4.53
CA ARG A 269 21.75 5.74 -5.66
C ARG A 269 20.61 6.30 -6.50
N MET A 270 20.87 7.43 -7.14
CA MET A 270 20.01 7.93 -8.20
C MET A 270 19.74 6.84 -9.25
N GLY A 271 18.47 6.65 -9.60
CA GLY A 271 18.00 5.65 -10.55
C GLY A 271 17.79 4.25 -9.95
N GLU A 272 18.07 4.01 -8.68
CA GLU A 272 17.63 2.77 -8.01
C GLU A 272 16.12 2.80 -7.78
N GLU A 273 15.46 1.66 -7.96
CA GLU A 273 14.05 1.45 -7.63
C GLU A 273 13.87 1.44 -6.11
N LEU A 274 12.82 2.07 -5.61
CA LEU A 274 12.44 2.09 -4.20
C LEU A 274 11.49 0.92 -3.92
N ILE A 275 11.92 0.02 -3.04
CA ILE A 275 11.28 -1.27 -2.77
C ILE A 275 11.21 -1.48 -1.27
N TYR A 276 10.07 -1.98 -0.79
CA TYR A 276 9.83 -2.26 0.62
C TYR A 276 9.11 -3.60 0.81
N ASP A 277 9.10 -4.10 2.04
CA ASP A 277 8.38 -5.32 2.41
C ASP A 277 6.90 -5.03 2.67
N TYR A 278 6.00 -5.55 1.85
CA TYR A 278 4.55 -5.37 2.01
C TYR A 278 4.00 -6.05 3.27
N GLU A 279 4.66 -7.10 3.78
CA GLU A 279 4.21 -7.83 4.97
C GLU A 279 4.24 -6.95 6.23
N VAL A 280 4.91 -5.79 6.18
CA VAL A 280 4.96 -4.82 7.29
C VAL A 280 3.59 -4.26 7.69
N PHE A 281 2.61 -4.29 6.78
CA PHE A 281 1.25 -3.80 7.02
C PHE A 281 0.22 -4.93 7.27
N GLU A 282 0.65 -6.19 7.40
CA GLU A 282 -0.23 -7.32 7.74
C GLU A 282 -0.61 -7.34 9.25
N PRO A 283 -1.86 -7.73 9.61
CA PRO A 283 -2.72 -8.67 8.89
C PRO A 283 -3.72 -8.06 7.89
N SER A 284 -3.99 -8.81 6.82
CA SER A 284 -5.07 -8.49 5.87
C SER A 284 -6.44 -8.65 6.57
N GLU A 285 -7.15 -7.54 6.76
CA GLU A 285 -8.41 -7.49 7.51
C GLU A 285 -9.59 -7.08 6.61
N TYR A 286 -9.52 -7.41 5.32
CA TYR A 286 -10.56 -7.12 4.32
C TYR A 286 -11.96 -7.63 4.75
N GLU A 287 -12.03 -8.70 5.55
CA GLU A 287 -13.29 -9.23 6.06
C GLU A 287 -14.04 -8.23 6.96
N ARG A 288 -13.34 -7.33 7.67
CA ARG A 288 -13.96 -6.28 8.50
C ARG A 288 -14.74 -5.26 7.66
N PHE A 289 -14.37 -5.11 6.39
CA PHE A 289 -15.03 -4.23 5.43
C PHE A 289 -16.04 -5.00 4.56
N GLY A 290 -16.36 -6.26 4.87
CA GLY A 290 -17.27 -7.07 4.07
C GLY A 290 -16.69 -7.48 2.71
N LEU A 291 -15.35 -7.50 2.58
CA LEU A 291 -14.65 -7.86 1.35
C LEU A 291 -14.16 -9.32 1.35
N GLY A 292 -14.48 -10.09 2.40
CA GLY A 292 -14.06 -11.49 2.54
C GLY A 292 -12.58 -11.64 2.92
N ARG A 293 -12.12 -12.89 3.00
CA ARG A 293 -10.69 -13.22 3.19
C ARG A 293 -10.02 -13.38 1.83
N LEU A 294 -8.82 -12.81 1.69
CA LEU A 294 -7.94 -13.02 0.55
C LEU A 294 -7.12 -14.31 0.72
#